data_AF-A0A5Q0M4G1-F1
#
_entry.id   AF-A0A5Q0M4G1-F1
#
_cell.length_a   1.000
_cell.length_b   1.000
_cell.length_c   1.000
_cell.angle_alpha   90.00
_cell.angle_beta   90.00
_cell.angle_gamma   90.00
#
_symmetry.space_group_name_H-M   'P 1'
#
loop_
_entity.id
_entity.type
_entity.pdbx_description
1 polymer ?
#
loop_
_entity_poly.entity_id
_entity_poly.type
_entity_poly.pdbx_seq_one_letter_code
_entity_poly.pdbx_strand_id
1 'polypeptide(L)'
;MSSLAGNDTFTTVGTADVVHGGSGDDTVRIHSGDFASLDGGLGIDTLVMDGKAMHIDLSALGMKVQGFEKFDLGAGGNTLALSASDVLAGGVRDMVMADGKVQMLVNGANGDVDLLGGSDGWTQGSNTNVGGAPSRTTNAGFGVLCAVANGFVCTFNAPLFLHA
;
A
#
# COMPACT_ATOMS: atom_id res chain seq x y z
N MET A 1 -6.42 -13.48 -14.75
CA MET A 1 -7.58 -12.58 -14.97
C MET A 1 -7.03 -11.29 -15.55
N SER A 2 -7.69 -10.69 -16.53
CA SER A 2 -7.19 -9.46 -17.16
C SER A 2 -8.32 -8.59 -17.68
N SER A 3 -8.25 -7.29 -17.44
CA SER A 3 -9.05 -6.26 -18.12
C SER A 3 -8.19 -5.43 -19.07
N LEU A 4 -8.85 -4.60 -19.88
CA LEU A 4 -8.18 -3.74 -20.86
C LEU A 4 -8.31 -2.27 -20.46
N ALA A 5 -9.53 -1.75 -20.42
CA ALA A 5 -9.81 -0.37 -20.06
C ALA A 5 -11.10 -0.28 -19.24
N GLY A 6 -11.14 0.63 -18.28
CA GLY A 6 -12.25 0.82 -17.36
C GLY A 6 -11.78 0.67 -15.91
N ASN A 7 -12.67 0.99 -14.98
CA ASN A 7 -12.41 0.77 -13.55
C ASN A 7 -12.99 -0.61 -13.21
N ASP A 8 -12.13 -1.61 -13.14
CA ASP A 8 -12.50 -3.00 -12.94
C ASP A 8 -12.39 -3.43 -11.48
N THR A 9 -13.07 -4.52 -11.14
CA THR A 9 -13.00 -5.09 -9.78
C THR A 9 -12.81 -6.59 -9.82
N PHE A 10 -11.71 -7.07 -9.25
CA PHE A 10 -11.36 -8.47 -9.13
C PHE A 10 -11.60 -8.96 -7.71
N THR A 11 -12.55 -9.87 -7.51
CA THR A 11 -12.97 -10.31 -6.17
C THR A 11 -12.63 -11.76 -5.83
N THR A 12 -12.24 -12.56 -6.81
CA THR A 12 -11.99 -14.00 -6.66
C THR A 12 -10.52 -14.36 -6.79
N VAL A 13 -9.62 -13.50 -6.33
CA VAL A 13 -8.16 -13.75 -6.40
C VAL A 13 -7.75 -14.74 -5.32
N GLY A 14 -7.24 -15.90 -5.75
CA GLY A 14 -6.79 -16.98 -4.89
C GLY A 14 -5.34 -17.41 -5.16
N THR A 15 -5.03 -18.63 -4.69
CA THR A 15 -3.69 -19.22 -4.80
C THR A 15 -3.24 -19.31 -6.25
N ALA A 16 -2.00 -18.87 -6.51
CA ALA A 16 -1.36 -18.90 -7.83
C ALA A 16 -2.07 -18.10 -8.94
N ASP A 17 -3.07 -17.29 -8.61
CA ASP A 17 -3.72 -16.44 -9.59
C ASP A 17 -2.80 -15.30 -10.06
N VAL A 18 -2.98 -14.94 -11.33
CA VAL A 18 -2.37 -13.77 -11.95
C VAL A 18 -3.47 -12.76 -12.30
N VAL A 19 -3.30 -11.50 -11.92
CA VAL A 19 -4.23 -10.40 -12.23
C VAL A 19 -3.51 -9.28 -12.96
N HIS A 20 -4.13 -8.76 -14.02
CA HIS A 20 -3.73 -7.55 -14.74
C HIS A 20 -4.93 -6.60 -14.87
N GLY A 21 -4.90 -5.43 -14.23
CA GLY A 21 -6.01 -4.46 -14.26
C GLY A 21 -6.11 -3.70 -15.59
N GLY A 22 -4.99 -3.39 -16.22
CA GLY A 22 -4.99 -2.75 -17.54
C GLY A 22 -4.98 -1.24 -17.40
N SER A 23 -6.00 -0.53 -17.89
CA SER A 23 -6.09 0.93 -17.77
C SER A 23 -7.37 1.35 -17.06
N GLY A 24 -7.27 2.30 -16.13
CA GLY A 24 -8.37 2.77 -15.30
C GLY A 24 -8.04 2.59 -13.83
N ASP A 25 -8.92 3.02 -12.93
CA ASP A 25 -8.70 2.87 -11.50
C ASP A 25 -9.28 1.54 -11.03
N ASP A 26 -8.44 0.51 -10.96
CA ASP A 26 -8.84 -0.86 -10.69
C ASP A 26 -8.84 -1.19 -9.20
N THR A 27 -9.65 -2.19 -8.82
CA THR A 27 -9.69 -2.72 -7.46
C THR A 27 -9.46 -4.22 -7.47
N VAL A 28 -8.40 -4.66 -6.81
CA VAL A 28 -8.07 -6.08 -6.63
C VAL A 28 -8.28 -6.45 -5.17
N ARG A 29 -9.12 -7.45 -4.90
CA ARG A 29 -9.42 -7.91 -3.55
C ARG A 29 -8.83 -9.30 -3.32
N ILE A 30 -8.02 -9.43 -2.27
CA ILE A 30 -7.35 -10.67 -1.90
C ILE A 30 -7.80 -11.17 -0.52
N HIS A 31 -7.83 -12.48 -0.36
CA HIS A 31 -8.13 -13.14 0.93
C HIS A 31 -6.89 -13.82 1.55
N SER A 32 -5.79 -13.90 0.79
CA SER A 32 -4.51 -14.52 1.15
C SER A 32 -3.37 -13.94 0.30
N GLY A 33 -2.12 -14.13 0.74
CA GLY A 33 -0.91 -13.65 0.05
C GLY A 33 -0.27 -14.64 -0.92
N ASP A 34 -0.96 -15.74 -1.25
CA ASP A 34 -0.45 -16.88 -2.02
C ASP A 34 -0.76 -16.81 -3.52
N PHE A 35 -1.15 -15.64 -4.02
CA PHE A 35 -1.27 -15.34 -5.45
C PHE A 35 0.09 -15.44 -6.17
N ALA A 36 0.05 -15.60 -7.49
CA ALA A 36 1.26 -15.63 -8.32
C ALA A 36 1.76 -14.21 -8.65
N SER A 37 0.87 -13.32 -9.13
CA SER A 37 1.22 -11.93 -9.44
C SER A 37 -0.04 -11.05 -9.53
N LEU A 38 0.06 -9.82 -9.04
CA LEU A 38 -0.95 -8.78 -9.16
C LEU A 38 -0.30 -7.55 -9.79
N ASP A 39 -0.93 -7.05 -10.85
CA ASP A 39 -0.52 -5.86 -11.58
C ASP A 39 -1.77 -4.99 -11.78
N GLY A 40 -1.82 -3.81 -11.16
CA GLY A 40 -2.95 -2.88 -11.36
C GLY A 40 -2.92 -2.25 -12.74
N GLY A 41 -1.72 -1.96 -13.27
CA GLY A 41 -1.55 -1.37 -14.59
C GLY A 41 -1.47 0.15 -14.56
N LEU A 42 -2.26 0.82 -15.40
CA LEU A 42 -2.29 2.28 -15.55
C LEU A 42 -3.51 2.86 -14.86
N GLY A 43 -3.31 3.74 -13.90
CA GLY A 43 -4.40 4.41 -13.20
C GLY A 43 -4.01 4.64 -11.76
N ILE A 44 -5.00 4.77 -10.87
CA ILE A 44 -4.79 4.76 -9.43
C ILE A 44 -5.48 3.52 -8.86
N ASP A 45 -4.70 2.46 -8.72
CA ASP A 45 -5.22 1.13 -8.42
C ASP A 45 -5.22 0.84 -6.92
N THR A 46 -6.16 0.00 -6.51
CA THR A 46 -6.39 -0.34 -5.09
C THR A 46 -6.26 -1.84 -4.85
N LEU A 47 -5.34 -2.22 -3.94
CA LEU A 47 -5.27 -3.57 -3.39
C LEU A 47 -6.00 -3.63 -2.05
N VAL A 48 -7.04 -4.45 -1.95
CA VAL A 48 -7.85 -4.62 -0.73
C VAL A 48 -7.57 -5.98 -0.09
N MET A 49 -7.28 -5.98 1.20
CA MET A 49 -7.02 -7.18 2.02
C MET A 49 -8.27 -7.55 2.82
N ASP A 50 -9.06 -8.48 2.29
CA ASP A 50 -10.29 -8.98 2.94
C ASP A 50 -10.06 -10.15 3.89
N GLY A 51 -8.87 -10.75 3.85
CA GLY A 51 -8.49 -11.80 4.77
C GLY A 51 -8.32 -11.29 6.21
N LYS A 52 -7.88 -12.20 7.08
CA LYS A 52 -7.65 -11.93 8.50
C LYS A 52 -6.19 -12.15 8.84
N ALA A 53 -5.61 -11.24 9.63
CA ALA A 53 -4.21 -11.29 10.06
C ALA A 53 -3.23 -11.58 8.91
N MET A 54 -3.53 -11.05 7.72
CA MET A 54 -2.63 -11.12 6.57
C MET A 54 -1.41 -10.25 6.82
N HIS A 55 -0.25 -10.72 6.36
CA HIS A 55 0.98 -9.95 6.37
C HIS A 55 1.51 -9.83 4.94
N ILE A 56 1.43 -8.63 4.38
CA ILE A 56 1.93 -8.32 3.04
C ILE A 56 3.19 -7.47 3.19
N ASP A 57 4.31 -7.96 2.65
CA ASP A 57 5.58 -7.24 2.64
C ASP A 57 5.94 -6.90 1.20
N LEU A 58 5.80 -5.63 0.82
CA LEU A 58 6.08 -5.18 -0.56
C LEU A 58 7.56 -5.35 -0.91
N SER A 59 8.45 -5.14 0.06
CA SER A 59 9.90 -5.28 -0.15
C SER A 59 10.29 -6.74 -0.45
N ALA A 60 9.58 -7.71 0.15
CA ALA A 60 9.80 -9.13 -0.09
C ALA A 60 9.06 -9.66 -1.33
N LEU A 61 7.92 -9.06 -1.67
CA LEU A 61 7.11 -9.49 -2.83
C LEU A 61 7.69 -9.02 -4.17
N GLY A 62 8.42 -7.91 -4.20
CA GLY A 62 9.06 -7.38 -5.41
C GLY A 62 8.07 -7.28 -6.57
N MET A 63 8.39 -7.89 -7.72
CA MET A 63 7.54 -7.84 -8.92
C MET A 63 6.21 -8.62 -8.82
N LYS A 64 5.94 -9.32 -7.70
CA LYS A 64 4.66 -10.01 -7.51
C LYS A 64 3.50 -9.06 -7.27
N VAL A 65 3.74 -7.84 -6.78
CA VAL A 65 2.72 -6.81 -6.59
C VAL A 65 3.24 -5.51 -7.18
N GLN A 66 2.61 -5.03 -8.25
CA GLN A 66 3.03 -3.84 -9.00
C GLN A 66 1.82 -3.00 -9.44
N GLY A 67 2.04 -1.71 -9.70
CA GLY A 67 1.00 -0.79 -10.14
C GLY A 67 -0.14 -0.67 -9.14
N PHE A 68 0.17 -0.48 -7.86
CA PHE A 68 -0.85 -0.21 -6.84
C PHE A 68 -0.39 0.96 -5.98
N GLU A 69 -1.17 2.03 -5.99
CA GLU A 69 -0.91 3.25 -5.23
C GLU A 69 -1.72 3.29 -3.93
N LYS A 70 -2.79 2.50 -3.85
CA LYS A 70 -3.69 2.42 -2.70
C LYS A 70 -3.72 1.01 -2.11
N PHE A 71 -3.56 0.93 -0.81
CA PHE A 71 -3.69 -0.33 -0.05
C PHE A 71 -4.78 -0.17 1.00
N ASP A 72 -5.80 -1.01 0.97
CA ASP A 72 -6.84 -1.07 1.99
C ASP A 72 -6.66 -2.35 2.82
N LEU A 73 -6.24 -2.20 4.08
CA LEU A 73 -6.00 -3.30 5.00
C LEU A 73 -7.31 -3.89 5.56
N GLY A 74 -8.47 -3.32 5.21
CA GLY A 74 -9.77 -3.78 5.63
C GLY A 74 -9.95 -3.74 7.15
N ALA A 75 -10.73 -4.68 7.68
CA ALA A 75 -11.02 -4.81 9.11
C ALA A 75 -10.41 -6.07 9.75
N GLY A 76 -9.63 -6.84 8.99
CA GLY A 76 -9.12 -8.15 9.38
C GLY A 76 -7.91 -8.15 10.32
N GLY A 77 -7.42 -6.97 10.74
CA GLY A 77 -6.15 -6.84 11.46
C GLY A 77 -4.95 -7.19 10.58
N ASN A 78 -5.01 -6.80 9.30
CA ASN A 78 -3.97 -7.07 8.31
C ASN A 78 -2.84 -6.04 8.45
N THR A 79 -1.63 -6.44 8.08
CA THR A 79 -0.43 -5.60 8.14
C THR A 79 0.22 -5.44 6.77
N LEU A 80 0.79 -4.26 6.55
CA LEU A 80 1.54 -3.94 5.34
C LEU A 80 2.95 -3.46 5.73
N ALA A 81 3.97 -4.18 5.29
CA ALA A 81 5.36 -3.76 5.41
C ALA A 81 5.84 -3.15 4.09
N LEU A 82 6.48 -1.98 4.17
CA LEU A 82 6.99 -1.27 3.00
C LEU A 82 8.17 -0.35 3.34
N SER A 83 9.02 -0.12 2.36
CA SER A 83 10.15 0.80 2.42
C SER A 83 9.85 2.12 1.70
N ALA A 84 10.69 3.12 1.93
CA ALA A 84 10.60 4.39 1.20
C ALA A 84 10.75 4.20 -0.32
N SER A 85 11.52 3.20 -0.74
CA SER A 85 11.71 2.84 -2.14
C SER A 85 10.44 2.30 -2.77
N ASP A 86 9.63 1.55 -2.01
CA ASP A 86 8.36 1.01 -2.50
C ASP A 86 7.35 2.13 -2.76
N VAL A 87 7.31 3.16 -1.90
CA VAL A 87 6.51 4.37 -2.15
C VAL A 87 6.98 5.11 -3.39
N LEU A 88 8.29 5.25 -3.58
CA LEU A 88 8.82 5.95 -4.76
C LEU A 88 8.57 5.18 -6.07
N ALA A 89 8.56 3.85 -6.01
CA ALA A 89 8.38 2.98 -7.15
C ALA A 89 6.89 2.79 -7.53
N GLY A 90 6.00 2.70 -6.55
CA GLY A 90 4.57 2.42 -6.75
C GLY A 90 3.62 3.54 -6.34
N GLY A 91 4.12 4.72 -5.99
CA GLY A 91 3.31 5.88 -5.66
C GLY A 91 3.11 6.83 -6.83
N VAL A 92 2.17 7.77 -6.66
CA VAL A 92 1.86 8.81 -7.66
C VAL A 92 2.08 10.20 -7.07
N ARG A 93 2.61 11.12 -7.88
CA ARG A 93 2.81 12.51 -7.45
C ARG A 93 1.50 13.21 -7.18
N ASP A 94 1.44 13.92 -6.06
CA ASP A 94 0.31 14.76 -5.68
C ASP A 94 -1.04 14.03 -5.64
N MET A 95 -1.03 12.70 -5.39
CA MET A 95 -2.24 11.88 -5.41
C MET A 95 -3.27 12.32 -4.35
N VAL A 96 -2.79 12.64 -3.16
CA VAL A 96 -3.61 12.96 -1.99
C VAL A 96 -3.47 14.43 -1.60
N MET A 97 -2.26 14.97 -1.68
CA MET A 97 -1.95 16.37 -1.37
C MET A 97 -1.08 16.96 -2.47
N ALA A 98 -1.35 18.19 -2.90
CA ALA A 98 -0.51 18.88 -3.88
C ALA A 98 0.74 19.49 -3.21
N ASP A 99 1.71 18.66 -2.82
CA ASP A 99 2.94 19.05 -2.12
C ASP A 99 4.23 18.78 -2.93
N GLY A 100 4.07 18.33 -4.18
CA GLY A 100 5.12 18.01 -5.14
C GLY A 100 5.77 16.64 -4.93
N LYS A 101 5.29 15.82 -4.00
CA LYS A 101 5.91 14.53 -3.65
C LYS A 101 5.17 13.34 -4.23
N VAL A 102 5.87 12.21 -4.34
CA VAL A 102 5.27 10.91 -4.69
C VAL A 102 4.55 10.36 -3.47
N GLN A 103 3.32 9.91 -3.65
CA GLN A 103 2.43 9.55 -2.55
C GLN A 103 1.83 8.16 -2.75
N MET A 104 1.75 7.41 -1.65
CA MET A 104 1.05 6.15 -1.54
C MET A 104 0.03 6.25 -0.41
N LEU A 105 -1.14 5.64 -0.60
CA LEU A 105 -2.26 5.74 0.32
C LEU A 105 -2.51 4.39 0.98
N VAL A 106 -2.62 4.39 2.30
CA VAL A 106 -3.02 3.20 3.06
C VAL A 106 -4.25 3.50 3.90
N ASN A 107 -5.26 2.66 3.78
CA ASN A 107 -6.51 2.71 4.53
C ASN A 107 -6.66 1.43 5.38
N GLY A 108 -7.51 1.47 6.41
CA GLY A 108 -7.90 0.28 7.16
C GLY A 108 -8.43 0.62 8.55
N ALA A 109 -9.33 -0.21 9.08
CA ALA A 109 -9.97 0.04 10.37
C ALA A 109 -9.12 -0.39 11.58
N ASN A 110 -8.16 -1.31 11.39
CA ASN A 110 -7.28 -1.87 12.44
C ASN A 110 -5.92 -2.33 11.87
N GLY A 111 -5.43 -1.67 10.83
CA GLY A 111 -4.19 -2.06 10.16
C GLY A 111 -2.94 -1.50 10.85
N ASP A 112 -1.85 -2.26 10.80
CA ASP A 112 -0.51 -1.79 11.17
C ASP A 112 0.33 -1.67 9.89
N VAL A 113 1.05 -0.56 9.76
CA VAL A 113 2.05 -0.41 8.69
C VAL A 113 3.43 -0.42 9.30
N ASP A 114 4.22 -1.39 8.86
CA ASP A 114 5.62 -1.51 9.21
C ASP A 114 6.49 -0.75 8.19
N LEU A 115 7.08 0.35 8.63
CA LEU A 115 7.98 1.19 7.84
C LEU A 115 9.41 0.64 7.93
N LEU A 116 9.79 -0.11 6.90
CA LEU A 116 11.10 -0.73 6.78
C LEU A 116 12.19 0.34 6.57
N GLY A 117 13.36 0.09 7.14
CA GLY A 117 14.51 1.02 7.10
C GLY A 117 14.63 1.92 8.34
N GLY A 118 13.74 1.75 9.33
CA GLY A 118 13.80 2.47 10.61
C GLY A 118 13.54 3.97 10.49
N SER A 119 13.97 4.72 11.50
CA SER A 119 13.83 6.18 11.55
C SER A 119 14.75 6.94 10.59
N ASP A 120 15.68 6.25 9.92
CA ASP A 120 16.78 6.88 9.17
C ASP A 120 16.34 7.50 7.83
N GLY A 121 15.08 7.30 7.44
CA GLY A 121 14.47 7.93 6.27
C GLY A 121 13.05 8.43 6.52
N TRP A 122 12.33 7.86 7.48
CA TRP A 122 10.95 8.19 7.75
C TRP A 122 10.81 9.20 8.89
N THR A 123 10.04 10.25 8.65
CA THR A 123 9.67 11.24 9.67
C THR A 123 8.16 11.38 9.72
N GLN A 124 7.60 11.43 10.93
CA GLN A 124 6.17 11.68 11.07
C GLN A 124 5.87 13.13 10.65
N GLY A 125 4.99 13.29 9.66
CA GLY A 125 4.48 14.59 9.23
C GLY A 125 3.23 15.02 10.01
N SER A 126 2.63 16.13 9.60
CA SER A 126 1.41 16.65 10.22
C SER A 126 0.19 15.82 9.84
N ASN A 127 -0.80 15.77 10.73
CA ASN A 127 -2.09 15.19 10.37
C ASN A 127 -2.74 16.02 9.26
N THR A 128 -3.27 15.35 8.25
CA THR A 128 -4.07 15.95 7.17
C THR A 128 -5.48 15.40 7.18
N ASN A 129 -6.33 15.86 6.27
CA ASN A 129 -7.59 15.18 5.93
C ASN A 129 -7.51 14.59 4.54
N VAL A 130 -7.68 13.27 4.42
CA VAL A 130 -7.80 12.57 3.14
C VAL A 130 -9.25 12.13 2.98
N GLY A 131 -9.92 12.64 1.94
CA GLY A 131 -11.35 12.34 1.74
C GLY A 131 -12.27 12.75 2.90
N GLY A 132 -11.84 13.73 3.72
CA GLY A 132 -12.57 14.20 4.91
C GLY A 132 -12.30 13.44 6.22
N ALA A 133 -11.43 12.42 6.20
CA ALA A 133 -11.02 11.69 7.40
C ALA A 133 -9.60 12.12 7.86
N PRO A 134 -9.33 12.20 9.18
CA PRO A 134 -8.01 12.54 9.68
C PRO A 134 -7.01 11.42 9.36
N SER A 135 -5.85 11.82 8.83
CA SER A 135 -4.83 10.91 8.33
C SER A 135 -3.46 11.30 8.85
N ARG A 136 -2.63 10.31 9.19
CA ARG A 136 -1.22 10.52 9.54
C ARG A 136 -0.40 10.44 8.27
N THR A 137 0.45 11.44 8.04
CA THR A 137 1.47 11.37 7.00
C THR A 137 2.79 10.89 7.59
N THR A 138 3.50 10.01 6.90
CA THR A 138 4.92 9.75 7.15
C THR A 138 5.72 10.12 5.91
N ASN A 139 6.68 11.03 6.08
CA ASN A 139 7.53 11.57 5.01
C ASN A 139 8.81 10.74 4.92
N ALA A 140 9.15 10.28 3.72
CA ALA A 140 10.42 9.67 3.36
C ALA A 140 11.16 10.47 2.29
N GLY A 141 11.65 11.66 2.64
CA GLY A 141 12.31 12.56 1.69
C GLY A 141 11.39 12.98 0.54
N PHE A 142 11.54 12.35 -0.63
CA PHE A 142 10.74 12.58 -1.84
C PHE A 142 9.43 11.77 -1.90
N GLY A 143 9.25 10.78 -1.01
CA GLY A 143 8.03 10.00 -0.87
C GLY A 143 7.20 10.41 0.36
N VAL A 144 5.87 10.25 0.30
CA VAL A 144 4.95 10.39 1.43
C VAL A 144 4.05 9.18 1.47
N LEU A 145 3.97 8.53 2.62
CA LEU A 145 2.91 7.59 2.91
C LEU A 145 1.79 8.33 3.64
N CYS A 146 0.59 8.28 3.09
CA CYS A 146 -0.62 8.81 3.71
C CYS A 146 -1.42 7.65 4.30
N ALA A 147 -1.46 7.52 5.62
CA ALA A 147 -2.28 6.52 6.31
C ALA A 147 -3.57 7.16 6.84
N VAL A 148 -4.74 6.73 6.36
CA VAL A 148 -6.04 7.39 6.61
C VAL A 148 -6.87 6.65 7.66
N ALA A 149 -7.36 7.45 8.62
CA ALA A 149 -8.38 7.19 9.65
C ALA A 149 -7.99 6.44 10.94
N ASN A 150 -8.81 6.67 11.96
CA ASN A 150 -8.59 6.49 13.41
C ASN A 150 -7.97 5.14 13.82
N GLY A 151 -6.90 5.20 14.63
CA GLY A 151 -6.30 4.02 15.27
C GLY A 151 -5.13 3.39 14.53
N PHE A 152 -4.80 3.88 13.34
CA PHE A 152 -3.65 3.44 12.57
C PHE A 152 -2.33 3.73 13.30
N VAL A 153 -1.50 2.70 13.48
CA VAL A 153 -0.13 2.81 13.97
C VAL A 153 0.79 2.59 12.78
N CYS A 154 1.65 3.56 12.48
CA CYS A 154 2.82 3.32 11.64
C CYS A 154 3.96 3.01 12.60
N THR A 155 4.47 1.79 12.55
CA THR A 155 5.63 1.37 13.32
C THR A 155 6.88 1.51 12.47
N PHE A 156 7.97 2.00 13.06
CA PHE A 156 9.26 2.12 12.38
C PHE A 156 10.11 0.93 12.79
N ASN A 157 10.18 -0.15 12.01
CA ASN A 157 11.19 -1.19 12.25
C ASN A 157 12.51 -0.82 11.59
N ALA A 158 13.57 -0.80 12.40
CA ALA A 158 14.92 -0.93 11.88
C ALA A 158 15.10 -2.36 11.32
N PRO A 159 15.76 -2.54 10.17
CA PRO A 159 16.18 -3.88 9.77
C PRO A 159 17.02 -4.48 10.91
N LEU A 160 16.69 -5.71 11.31
CA LEU A 160 17.49 -6.49 12.25
C LEU A 160 18.86 -6.77 11.64
N PHE A 161 19.78 -5.80 11.70
CA PHE A 161 21.19 -6.11 11.55
C PHE A 161 21.60 -6.88 12.79
N LEU A 162 21.68 -8.20 12.64
CA LEU A 162 22.33 -9.08 13.60
C LEU A 162 23.74 -8.50 13.83
N HIS A 163 23.99 -8.00 15.04
CA HIS A 163 25.34 -7.64 15.45
C HIS A 163 26.20 -8.90 15.31
N ALA A 164 27.16 -8.87 14.40
CA ALA A 164 28.25 -9.83 14.33
C ALA A 164 29.23 -9.60 15.48
#